data_AF-A0A8X6W0N8-F1
#
_entry.id   AF-A0A8X6W0N8-F1
#
_cell.length_a   1.000
_cell.length_b   1.000
_cell.length_c   1.000
_cell.angle_alpha   90.00
_cell.angle_beta   90.00
_cell.angle_gamma   90.00
#
_symmetry.space_group_name_H-M   'P 1'
#
loop_
_entity.id
_entity.type
_entity.pdbx_description
1 polymer ?
#
loop_
_entity_poly.entity_id
_entity_poly.type
_entity_poly.pdbx_seq_one_letter_code
_entity_poly.pdbx_strand_id
1 'polypeptide(L)' 'MKTPPVYLWSDSTIVLAWIQKEPNLLKTFVTNRVATIQHLTNAEQWHHVSSEQNPADLVSRGLDPSSLLNNSLW' A
#
# COMPACT_ATOMS: atom_id res chain seq x y z
N MET A 1 -14.92 14.85 18.05
CA MET A 1 -13.60 14.19 18.14
C MET A 1 -12.93 14.26 16.78
N LYS A 2 -11.65 14.63 16.70
CA LYS A 2 -10.87 14.54 15.44
C LYS A 2 -10.35 13.11 15.29
N THR A 3 -10.48 12.52 14.11
CA THR A 3 -9.87 11.23 13.79
C THR A 3 -8.35 11.39 13.74
N PRO A 4 -7.58 10.41 14.25
CA PRO A 4 -6.12 10.45 14.12
C PRO A 4 -5.72 10.37 12.63
N PRO A 5 -4.54 10.92 12.27
CA PRO A 5 -4.02 10.79 10.91
C PRO A 5 -3.78 9.31 10.58
N VAL A 6 -4.07 8.95 9.32
CA VAL A 6 -3.88 7.60 8.79
C VAL A 6 -2.74 7.63 7.76
N TYR A 7 -1.77 6.73 7.94
CA TYR A 7 -0.62 6.53 7.07
C TYR A 7 -0.72 5.17 6.37
N LEU A 8 -0.45 5.15 5.07
CA LEU A 8 -0.55 3.97 4.20
C LEU A 8 0.82 3.72 3.57
N TRP A 9 1.22 2.45 3.44
CA TRP A 9 2.56 2.09 3.01
C TRP A 9 2.51 1.08 1.87
N SER A 10 3.43 1.22 0.93
CA SER A 10 3.65 0.27 -0.18
C SER A 10 5.14 0.26 -0.51
N ASP A 11 5.69 -0.91 -0.85
CA ASP A 11 7.04 -1.05 -1.37
C ASP A 11 7.12 -0.90 -2.90
N SER A 12 5.99 -1.02 -3.58
CA SER A 12 5.89 -0.80 -5.01
C SER A 12 5.94 0.69 -5.37
N THR A 13 7.12 1.18 -5.72
CA THR A 13 7.33 2.57 -6.19
C THR A 13 6.52 2.92 -7.43
N ILE A 14 6.27 1.96 -8.32
CA ILE A 14 5.44 2.18 -9.51
C ILE A 14 3.96 2.40 -9.14
N VAL A 15 3.45 1.67 -8.14
CA VAL A 15 2.08 1.87 -7.63
C VAL A 15 1.95 3.24 -6.97
N LEU A 16 2.94 3.64 -6.16
CA LEU A 16 2.97 4.97 -5.56
C LEU A 16 2.98 6.08 -6.62
N ALA A 17 3.76 5.92 -7.69
CA ALA A 17 3.77 6.85 -8.81
C ALA A 17 2.42 6.92 -9.55
N TRP A 18 1.67 5.82 -9.62
CA TRP A 18 0.33 5.81 -10.19
C TRP A 18 -0.72 6.47 -9.30
N ILE A 19 -0.64 6.27 -7.98
CA ILE A 19 -1.55 6.92 -7.01
C ILE A 19 -1.45 8.45 -7.08
N GLN A 20 -0.30 8.99 -7.46
CA GLN A 20 -0.08 10.43 -7.65
C GLN A 20 -0.50 10.97 -9.03
N LYS A 21 -1.02 10.11 -9.94
CA LYS A 21 -1.40 10.51 -11.31
C LYS A 21 -2.90 10.50 -11.50
N GLU A 22 -3.35 11.26 -12.49
CA GLU A 22 -4.70 11.14 -13.03
C GLU A 22 -4.93 9.72 -13.60
N PRO A 23 -5.93 8.96 -13.10
CA PRO A 23 -6.13 7.56 -13.49
C PRO A 23 -6.37 7.36 -14.99
N ASN A 24 -6.96 8.34 -15.67
CA ASN A 24 -7.27 8.28 -17.11
C ASN A 24 -6.03 8.21 -18.01
N LEU A 25 -4.84 8.52 -17.48
CA LEU A 25 -3.56 8.39 -18.18
C LEU A 25 -2.98 6.97 -18.13
N LEU A 26 -3.59 6.06 -17.37
CA LEU A 26 -3.12 4.69 -17.16
C LEU A 26 -3.88 3.69 -18.03
N LYS A 27 -3.36 2.46 -18.12
CA LYS A 27 -4.09 1.36 -18.77
C LYS A 27 -5.35 1.05 -17.96
N THR A 28 -6.46 0.70 -18.63
CA THR A 28 -7.79 0.48 -18.03
C THR A 28 -7.78 -0.32 -16.73
N PHE A 29 -7.02 -1.42 -16.67
CA PHE A 29 -6.90 -2.25 -15.46
C PHE A 29 -6.33 -1.49 -14.25
N VAL A 30 -5.32 -0.65 -14.49
CA VAL A 30 -4.66 0.18 -13.47
C VAL A 30 -5.54 1.37 -13.13
N THR A 31 -6.13 2.04 -14.13
CA THR A 31 -7.09 3.15 -13.96
C THR A 31 -8.18 2.81 -12.94
N ASN A 32 -8.85 1.66 -13.12
CA ASN A 32 -9.96 1.28 -12.24
C ASN A 32 -9.51 1.09 -10.77
N ARG A 33 -8.30 0.57 -10.55
CA ARG A 33 -7.74 0.37 -9.21
C ARG A 33 -7.30 1.67 -8.57
N VAL A 34 -6.56 2.49 -9.32
CA VAL A 34 -6.07 3.79 -8.83
C VAL A 34 -7.23 4.72 -8.53
N ALA A 35 -8.26 4.77 -9.39
CA ALA A 35 -9.47 5.55 -9.13
C ALA A 35 -10.18 5.10 -7.84
N THR A 36 -10.24 3.79 -7.57
CA THR A 36 -10.79 3.27 -6.31
C THR A 36 -9.94 3.69 -5.10
N ILE A 37 -8.61 3.60 -5.21
CA ILE A 37 -7.70 4.03 -4.14
C ILE A 37 -7.85 5.53 -3.84
N GLN A 38 -7.88 6.37 -4.88
CA GLN A 38 -8.05 7.82 -4.76
C GLN A 38 -9.45 8.22 -4.28
N HIS A 39 -10.47 7.40 -4.51
CA HIS A 39 -11.81 7.61 -3.95
C HIS A 39 -11.86 7.33 -2.44
N LEU A 40 -11.08 6.35 -1.97
CA LEU A 40 -11.11 5.89 -0.57
C LEU A 40 -10.05 6.57 0.32
N THR A 41 -9.00 7.12 -0.29
CA THR A 41 -7.81 7.64 0.41
C THR A 41 -7.26 8.86 -0.31
N ASN A 42 -6.52 9.71 0.40
CA ASN A 42 -5.77 10.81 -0.22
C ASN A 42 -4.38 10.32 -0.62
N ALA A 43 -3.87 10.79 -1.76
CA ALA A 43 -2.59 10.37 -2.32
C ALA A 43 -1.42 10.70 -1.36
N GLU A 44 -1.53 11.76 -0.57
CA GLU A 44 -0.54 12.21 0.40
C GLU A 44 -0.41 11.28 1.62
N GLN A 45 -1.37 10.38 1.83
CA GLN A 45 -1.32 9.38 2.90
C GLN A 45 -0.42 8.20 2.55
N TRP A 46 -0.02 8.06 1.28
CA TRP A 46 0.75 6.92 0.79
C TRP A 46 2.24 7.21 0.82
N HIS A 47 2.99 6.30 1.45
CA HIS A 47 4.43 6.39 1.64
C HIS A 47 5.14 5.12 1.17
N HIS A 48 6.43 5.26 0.89
CA HIS A 48 7.30 4.15 0.52
C HIS A 48 7.89 3.48 1.75
N VAL A 49 7.85 2.15 1.77
CA VAL A 49 8.62 1.29 2.69
C VAL A 49 9.48 0.33 1.87
N SER A 50 10.68 -0.06 2.30
CA SER A 50 11.43 -1.07 1.55
C SER A 50 10.78 -2.45 1.69
N SER A 51 10.95 -3.35 0.71
CA SER A 51 10.37 -4.69 0.76
C SER A 51 10.81 -5.48 2.01
N GLU A 52 12.04 -5.29 2.48
CA GLU A 52 12.57 -5.93 3.69
C GLU A 52 11.93 -5.38 4.98
N GLN A 53 11.29 -4.22 4.91
CA GLN A 53 10.62 -3.56 6.02
C GLN A 53 9.09 -3.55 5.83
N ASN A 54 8.56 -4.27 4.84
CA ASN A 54 7.13 -4.36 4.56
C ASN A 54 6.54 -5.60 5.23
N PRO A 55 5.75 -5.48 6.32
CA PRO A 55 5.17 -6.65 6.99
C PRO A 55 4.13 -7.36 6.10
N ALA A 56 3.52 -6.64 5.14
CA ALA A 56 2.57 -7.22 4.20
C ALA A 56 3.22 -8.25 3.25
N ASP A 57 4.54 -8.16 3.03
CA ASP A 57 5.29 -9.14 2.24
C ASP A 57 5.33 -10.51 2.93
N LEU A 58 5.42 -10.54 4.26
CA LEU A 58 5.44 -11.80 5.03
C LEU A 58 4.13 -12.59 4.84
N VAL A 59 3.00 -11.88 4.91
CA VAL A 59 1.68 -12.50 4.76
C VAL A 59 1.41 -12.88 3.30
N SER A 60 1.81 -12.06 2.33
CA SER A 60 1.57 -12.33 0.91
C SER A 60 2.44 -13.48 0.35
N ARG A 61 3.63 -13.71 0.91
CA ARG A 61 4.52 -14.84 0.55
C ARG A 61 4.13 -16.17 1.20
N GLY A 62 3.23 -16.15 2.19
CA GLY A 62 2.75 -17.34 2.88
C GLY A 62 3.68 -17.83 3.99
N LEU A 63 3.95 -16.98 4.98
CA LEU A 63 4.61 -17.40 6.23
C LEU A 63 3.68 -18.31 7.06
N ASP A 64 4.27 -19.28 7.78
CA ASP A 64 3.52 -20.09 8.74
C ASP A 64 2.93 -19.20 9.86
N PRO A 65 1.65 -19.36 10.24
CA PRO A 65 1.02 -18.52 11.25
C PRO A 65 1.73 -18.51 12.60
N SER A 66 2.33 -19.64 13.01
CA SER A 66 3.09 -19.71 14.27
C SER A 66 4.38 -18.89 14.21
N SER A 67 4.95 -18.72 13.02
CA SER A 67 6.13 -17.89 12.78
C SER A 67 5.82 -16.39 12.78
N LEU A 68 4.56 -15.98 12.55
CA LEU A 68 4.15 -14.57 12.63
C LEU A 68 4.16 -14.06 14.08
N LEU A 69 3.83 -14.91 15.05
CA LEU A 69 3.66 -14.51 16.46
C LEU A 69 4.93 -13.90 17.08
N ASN A 70 6.10 -14.32 16.61
CA ASN A 70 7.40 -13.88 17.13
C ASN A 70 8.22 -13.11 16.09
N ASN A 71 7.60 -12.68 14.98
CA ASN A 71 8.29 -11.95 13.93
C ASN A 71 8.40 -10.47 14.30
N SER A 72 9.62 -9.94 14.45
CA SER A 72 9.83 -8.54 14.84
C SER A 72 9.39 -7.49 13.82
N LEU A 73 9.14 -7.92 12.58
CA LEU A 73 8.66 -7.06 11.51
C LEU A 73 7.12 -7.03 11.45
N TRP A 74 6.42 -8.06 11.94
CA TRP A 74 4.96 -8.14 11.99
C TRP A 74 4.40 -7.51 13.27
#